data_AF-A0A355PFB2-F1
#
_entry.id   AF-A0A355PFB2-F1
#
_cell.length_a   1.000
_cell.length_b   1.000
_cell.length_c   1.000
_cell.angle_alpha   90.00
_cell.angle_beta   90.00
_cell.angle_gamma   90.00
#
_symmetry.space_group_name_H-M   'P 1'
#
loop_
_entity.id
_entity.type
_entity.pdbx_description
1 polymer ?
#
loop_
_entity_poly.entity_id
_entity_poly.type
_entity_poly.pdbx_seq_one_letter_code
_entity_poly.pdbx_strand_id
1 'polypeptide(L)'
;SAEQGGDLGVISRGFFGDAFDDAAFALGVGETSQVIEMDGAFHILQVTELDAPSFEEQRDRLAQEVALREVNDDFNRQVQRLIDESFAADDLQSVADDLGLTLNESDWLARGEGEGALSEPGVLDEAFSADVLEEGYNSEVIELDNDRRLVLRVAEHRDATVLPLDEVRDEVEQAVAAQQRQEALQEQAAELIALLRAGDAVELEWLEANNVSRQSDSTLPQVLIREVFRMPHPEEGDSVYRAVTLPQGVAVVALDSVNEGQADEQMNAFVSQMAEQLRAQAIIQGLIDDLRSDARIER
;
A
#
# COMPACT_ATOMS: atom_id res chain seq x y z
N SER A 1 -34.88 43.11 2.50
CA SER A 1 -34.08 43.97 1.61
C SER A 1 -34.46 45.45 1.66
N ALA A 2 -35.73 45.84 1.90
CA ALA A 2 -36.16 47.25 1.87
C ALA A 2 -35.43 48.21 2.84
N GLU A 3 -34.98 47.74 4.01
CA GLU A 3 -34.22 48.55 4.97
C GLU A 3 -32.76 48.82 4.54
N GLN A 4 -32.25 48.06 3.56
CA GLN A 4 -30.91 48.19 2.98
C GLN A 4 -30.97 48.52 1.49
N GLY A 5 -31.98 49.31 1.07
CA GLY A 5 -32.09 49.77 -0.31
C GLY A 5 -32.48 48.71 -1.34
N GLY A 6 -32.91 47.52 -0.90
CA GLY A 6 -33.34 46.44 -1.80
C GLY A 6 -32.23 45.45 -2.17
N ASP A 7 -31.03 45.57 -1.63
CA ASP A 7 -29.90 44.68 -1.95
C ASP A 7 -30.15 43.23 -1.51
N LEU A 8 -29.84 42.28 -2.39
CA LEU A 8 -29.96 40.84 -2.19
C LEU A 8 -28.60 40.16 -2.04
N GLY A 9 -27.50 40.89 -2.20
CA GLY A 9 -26.14 40.35 -2.25
C GLY A 9 -25.90 39.47 -3.47
N VAL A 10 -24.80 38.70 -3.43
CA VAL A 10 -24.48 37.74 -4.50
C VAL A 10 -25.42 36.55 -4.42
N ILE A 11 -26.15 36.34 -5.51
CA ILE A 11 -27.18 35.31 -5.63
C ILE A 11 -26.81 34.32 -6.73
N SER A 12 -27.10 33.04 -6.51
CA SER A 12 -26.93 31.97 -7.50
C SER A 12 -28.30 31.45 -7.95
N ARG A 13 -28.36 30.84 -9.14
CA ARG A 13 -29.58 30.17 -9.63
C ARG A 13 -30.09 29.15 -8.61
N GLY A 14 -31.41 29.01 -8.53
CA GLY A 14 -32.14 28.06 -7.69
C GLY A 14 -32.56 28.62 -6.33
N PHE A 15 -32.17 29.86 -5.98
CA PHE A 15 -32.46 30.42 -4.66
C PHE A 15 -33.87 31.02 -4.55
N PHE A 16 -34.32 31.72 -5.60
CA PHE A 16 -35.64 32.37 -5.61
C PHE A 16 -36.64 31.70 -6.56
N GLY A 17 -36.20 30.79 -7.42
CA GLY A 17 -37.06 30.02 -8.33
C GLY A 17 -37.06 30.56 -9.77
N ASP A 18 -37.58 29.76 -10.70
CA ASP A 18 -37.36 29.90 -12.14
C ASP A 18 -37.71 31.29 -12.69
N ALA A 19 -38.85 31.86 -12.28
CA ALA A 19 -39.31 33.16 -12.77
C ALA A 19 -38.36 34.33 -12.39
N PHE A 20 -37.72 34.24 -11.22
CA PHE A 20 -36.73 35.22 -10.79
C PHE A 20 -35.40 34.96 -11.48
N ASP A 21 -34.94 33.71 -11.55
CA ASP A 21 -33.67 33.36 -12.16
C ASP A 21 -33.64 33.73 -13.66
N ASP A 22 -34.71 33.42 -14.39
CA ASP A 22 -34.81 33.76 -15.81
C ASP A 22 -34.76 35.27 -16.03
N ALA A 23 -35.41 36.05 -15.15
CA ALA A 23 -35.41 37.51 -15.24
C ALA A 23 -34.08 38.14 -14.79
N ALA A 24 -33.45 37.62 -13.73
CA ALA A 24 -32.19 38.14 -13.20
C ALA A 24 -31.01 37.85 -14.13
N PHE A 25 -30.90 36.62 -14.64
CA PHE A 25 -29.76 36.18 -15.45
C PHE A 25 -29.85 36.56 -16.93
N ALA A 26 -30.99 37.10 -17.38
CA ALA A 26 -31.13 37.67 -18.72
C ALA A 26 -30.67 39.14 -18.82
N LEU A 27 -30.42 39.80 -17.68
CA LEU A 27 -30.03 41.21 -17.61
C LEU A 27 -28.51 41.40 -17.63
N GLY A 28 -28.05 42.47 -18.29
CA GLY A 28 -26.71 43.00 -18.13
C GLY A 28 -26.53 43.80 -16.84
N VAL A 29 -25.27 44.05 -16.44
CA VAL A 29 -24.95 44.90 -15.29
C VAL A 29 -25.52 46.31 -15.50
N GLY A 30 -26.28 46.78 -14.51
CA GLY A 30 -26.98 48.06 -14.50
C GLY A 30 -28.39 48.02 -15.11
N GLU A 31 -28.76 46.93 -15.80
CA GLU A 31 -30.08 46.80 -16.43
C GLU A 31 -31.16 46.41 -15.41
N THR A 32 -32.40 46.76 -15.74
CA THR A 32 -33.58 46.55 -14.89
C THR A 32 -34.58 45.63 -15.60
N SER A 33 -35.14 44.66 -14.88
CA SER A 33 -36.12 43.73 -15.43
C SER A 33 -37.45 44.42 -15.75
N GLN A 34 -38.27 43.75 -16.55
CA GLN A 34 -39.71 44.00 -16.52
C GLN A 34 -40.29 43.57 -15.16
N VAL A 35 -41.50 44.02 -14.87
CA VAL A 35 -42.20 43.61 -13.64
C VAL A 35 -42.42 42.10 -13.67
N ILE A 36 -41.88 41.39 -12.69
CA ILE A 36 -42.09 39.95 -12.51
C ILE A 36 -43.04 39.72 -11.34
N GLU A 37 -43.90 38.70 -11.45
CA GLU A 37 -44.79 38.30 -10.36
C GLU A 37 -44.19 37.08 -9.65
N MET A 38 -43.96 37.20 -8.35
CA MET A 38 -43.41 36.14 -7.50
C MET A 38 -44.08 36.22 -6.12
N ASP A 39 -44.51 35.07 -5.61
CA ASP A 39 -45.20 34.92 -4.32
C ASP A 39 -46.41 35.86 -4.15
N GLY A 40 -47.14 36.11 -5.24
CA GLY A 40 -48.31 37.00 -5.25
C GLY A 40 -47.97 38.49 -5.10
N ALA A 41 -46.71 38.86 -5.31
CA ALA A 41 -46.24 40.24 -5.33
C ALA A 41 -45.48 40.55 -6.62
N PHE A 42 -45.43 41.83 -6.98
CA PHE A 42 -44.72 42.33 -8.16
C PHE A 42 -43.34 42.84 -7.77
N HIS A 43 -42.31 42.36 -8.45
CA HIS A 43 -40.91 42.71 -8.21
C HIS A 43 -40.27 43.28 -9.47
N ILE A 44 -39.25 44.10 -9.27
CA ILE A 44 -38.38 44.62 -10.33
C ILE A 44 -36.95 44.33 -9.87
N LEU A 45 -36.16 43.72 -10.74
CA LEU A 45 -34.79 43.31 -10.46
C LEU A 45 -33.83 44.26 -11.16
N GLN A 46 -32.69 44.56 -10.52
CA GLN A 46 -31.57 45.23 -11.15
C GLN A 46 -30.30 44.46 -10.83
N VAL A 47 -29.50 44.15 -11.86
CA VAL A 47 -28.19 43.51 -11.67
C VAL A 47 -27.18 44.61 -11.35
N THR A 48 -26.68 44.65 -10.12
CA THR A 48 -25.71 45.67 -9.67
C THR A 48 -24.27 45.30 -10.03
N GLU A 49 -23.93 44.01 -9.93
CA GLU A 49 -22.62 43.47 -10.23
C GLU A 49 -22.72 42.02 -10.72
N LEU A 50 -21.69 41.57 -11.45
CA LEU A 50 -21.51 40.16 -11.82
C LEU A 50 -20.23 39.67 -11.15
N ASP A 51 -20.38 38.80 -10.16
CA ASP A 51 -19.27 38.12 -9.51
C ASP A 51 -19.11 36.71 -10.11
N ALA A 52 -18.48 36.67 -11.28
CA ALA A 52 -18.13 35.43 -11.96
C ALA A 52 -16.71 35.54 -12.51
N PRO A 53 -15.85 34.52 -12.32
CA PRO A 53 -14.53 34.54 -12.92
C PRO A 53 -14.67 34.53 -14.44
N SER A 54 -13.88 35.37 -15.10
CA SER A 54 -13.85 35.47 -16.56
C SER A 54 -13.46 34.14 -17.20
N PHE A 55 -13.83 33.97 -18.47
CA PHE A 55 -13.38 32.79 -19.22
C PHE A 55 -11.85 32.69 -19.21
N GLU A 56 -11.12 33.80 -19.36
CA GLU A 56 -9.66 33.80 -19.35
C GLU A 56 -9.08 33.31 -18.02
N GLU A 57 -9.71 33.65 -16.89
CA GLU A 57 -9.29 33.17 -15.56
C GLU A 57 -9.57 31.67 -15.35
N GLN A 58 -10.57 31.12 -16.05
CA GLN A 58 -10.95 29.70 -15.94
C GLN A 58 -10.46 28.84 -17.10
N ARG A 59 -9.89 29.46 -18.15
CA ARG A 59 -9.62 28.82 -19.45
C ARG A 59 -8.79 27.56 -19.28
N ASP A 60 -7.72 27.65 -18.49
CA ASP A 60 -6.78 26.54 -18.32
C ASP A 60 -7.41 25.38 -17.53
N ARG A 61 -8.24 25.69 -16.51
CA ARG A 61 -9.02 24.69 -15.77
C ARG A 61 -10.04 24.00 -16.67
N LEU A 62 -10.82 24.77 -17.41
CA LEU A 62 -11.84 24.23 -18.33
C LEU A 62 -11.19 23.39 -19.45
N ALA A 63 -10.04 23.82 -19.97
CA ALA A 63 -9.27 23.04 -20.93
C ALA A 63 -8.81 21.71 -20.35
N GLN A 64 -8.34 21.69 -19.10
CA GLN A 64 -7.97 20.45 -18.40
C GLN A 64 -9.17 19.53 -18.17
N GLU A 65 -10.31 20.08 -17.76
CA GLU A 65 -11.55 19.29 -17.55
C GLU A 65 -12.05 18.66 -18.85
N VAL A 66 -12.04 19.42 -19.96
CA VAL A 66 -12.42 18.90 -21.28
C VAL A 66 -11.42 17.82 -21.73
N ALA A 67 -10.12 18.06 -21.58
CA ALA A 67 -9.10 17.09 -21.94
C ALA A 67 -9.24 15.78 -21.15
N LEU A 68 -9.46 15.85 -19.83
CA LEU A 68 -9.69 14.67 -18.99
C LEU A 68 -10.95 13.91 -19.40
N ARG A 69 -12.03 14.62 -19.77
CA ARG A 69 -13.25 13.99 -20.28
C ARG A 69 -13.00 13.25 -21.59
N GLU A 70 -12.32 13.88 -22.53
CA GLU A 70 -12.00 13.25 -23.82
C GLU A 70 -11.10 12.02 -23.65
N VAL A 71 -10.11 12.08 -22.75
CA VAL A 71 -9.25 10.94 -22.41
C VAL A 71 -10.07 9.80 -21.81
N ASN A 72 -10.95 10.09 -20.86
CA ASN A 72 -11.81 9.07 -20.24
C ASN A 72 -12.78 8.43 -21.24
N ASP A 73 -13.37 9.24 -22.13
CA ASP A 73 -14.28 8.75 -23.17
C ASP A 73 -13.54 7.84 -24.17
N ASP A 74 -12.31 8.20 -24.56
CA ASP A 74 -11.49 7.35 -25.42
C ASP A 74 -11.02 6.09 -24.70
N PHE A 75 -10.55 6.20 -23.46
CA PHE A 75 -10.18 5.06 -22.63
C PHE A 75 -11.33 4.05 -22.52
N ASN A 76 -12.53 4.49 -22.14
CA ASN A 76 -13.70 3.62 -22.03
C ASN A 76 -14.06 2.96 -23.37
N ARG A 77 -13.87 3.66 -24.50
CA ARG A 77 -14.05 3.08 -25.83
C ARG A 77 -13.03 1.97 -26.09
N GLN A 78 -11.76 2.17 -25.75
CA GLN A 78 -10.72 1.14 -25.88
C GLN A 78 -10.97 -0.04 -24.95
N VAL A 79 -11.43 0.20 -23.72
CA VAL A 79 -11.83 -0.86 -22.78
C VAL A 79 -12.96 -1.70 -23.36
N GLN A 80 -14.00 -1.07 -23.94
CA GLN A 80 -15.07 -1.83 -24.58
C GLN A 80 -14.57 -2.67 -25.75
N ARG A 81 -13.66 -2.13 -26.57
CA ARG A 81 -13.01 -2.91 -27.64
C ARG A 81 -12.20 -4.07 -27.07
N LEU A 82 -11.45 -3.86 -25.99
CA LEU A 82 -10.68 -4.93 -25.34
C LEU A 82 -11.60 -6.05 -24.86
N ILE A 83 -12.75 -5.71 -24.26
CA ILE A 83 -13.77 -6.70 -23.86
C ILE A 83 -14.26 -7.49 -25.08
N ASP A 84 -14.71 -6.79 -26.12
CA ASP A 84 -15.33 -7.42 -27.29
C ASP A 84 -14.33 -8.31 -28.06
N GLU A 85 -13.12 -7.82 -28.32
CA GLU A 85 -12.08 -8.56 -29.05
C GLU A 85 -11.55 -9.73 -28.22
N SER A 86 -11.32 -9.55 -26.90
CA SER A 86 -10.83 -10.64 -26.04
C SER A 86 -11.83 -11.78 -25.90
N PHE A 87 -13.13 -11.46 -25.89
CA PHE A 87 -14.19 -12.46 -25.85
C PHE A 87 -14.35 -13.21 -27.19
N ALA A 88 -14.10 -12.53 -28.32
CA ALA A 88 -14.27 -13.12 -29.65
C ALA A 88 -13.05 -13.90 -30.15
N ALA A 89 -11.86 -13.63 -29.60
CA ALA A 89 -10.61 -14.22 -30.03
C ALA A 89 -10.23 -15.50 -29.27
N ASP A 90 -9.61 -16.44 -29.98
CA ASP A 90 -9.06 -17.68 -29.39
C ASP A 90 -7.64 -17.49 -28.82
N ASP A 91 -7.01 -16.33 -29.04
CA ASP A 91 -5.66 -16.00 -28.56
C ASP A 91 -5.54 -14.50 -28.21
N LEU A 92 -4.48 -14.13 -27.48
CA LEU A 92 -4.22 -12.73 -27.10
C LEU A 92 -3.36 -11.97 -28.11
N GLN A 93 -2.71 -12.66 -29.06
CA GLN A 93 -1.88 -11.99 -30.05
C GLN A 93 -2.75 -11.23 -31.05
N SER A 94 -3.86 -11.81 -31.51
CA SER A 94 -4.80 -11.12 -32.39
C SER A 94 -5.42 -9.89 -31.72
N VAL A 95 -5.82 -10.03 -30.45
CA VAL A 95 -6.34 -8.92 -29.63
C VAL A 95 -5.30 -7.80 -29.52
N ALA A 96 -4.05 -8.16 -29.22
CA ALA A 96 -2.97 -7.19 -29.14
C ALA A 96 -2.76 -6.47 -30.48
N ASP A 97 -2.74 -7.18 -31.60
CA ASP A 97 -2.56 -6.61 -32.93
C ASP A 97 -3.72 -5.66 -33.32
N ASP A 98 -4.97 -6.03 -33.03
CA ASP A 98 -6.18 -5.26 -33.37
C ASP A 98 -6.34 -3.98 -32.53
N LEU A 99 -5.85 -4.00 -31.29
CA LEU A 99 -5.81 -2.82 -30.41
C LEU A 99 -4.48 -2.05 -30.48
N GLY A 100 -3.47 -2.57 -31.20
CA GLY A 100 -2.14 -1.97 -31.25
C GLY A 100 -1.41 -2.01 -29.91
N LEU A 101 -1.67 -3.04 -29.10
CA LEU A 101 -1.04 -3.31 -27.81
C LEU A 101 0.17 -4.24 -27.99
N THR A 102 0.97 -4.35 -26.93
CA THR A 102 2.09 -5.30 -26.88
C THR A 102 1.69 -6.50 -26.03
N LEU A 103 1.76 -7.70 -26.61
CA LEU A 103 1.63 -8.95 -25.86
C LEU A 103 2.87 -9.15 -24.98
N ASN A 104 2.65 -9.41 -23.69
CA ASN A 104 3.71 -9.77 -22.75
C ASN A 104 3.49 -11.21 -22.28
N GLU A 105 4.59 -11.94 -22.12
CA GLU A 105 4.60 -13.32 -21.65
C GLU A 105 5.45 -13.38 -20.37
N SER A 106 4.95 -14.09 -19.36
CA SER A 106 5.70 -14.33 -18.12
C SER A 106 6.45 -15.64 -18.18
N ASP A 107 7.44 -15.80 -17.30
CA ASP A 107 7.99 -17.11 -16.98
C ASP A 107 6.97 -17.98 -16.21
N TRP A 108 7.38 -19.20 -15.85
CA TRP A 108 6.59 -20.10 -15.00
C TRP A 108 6.32 -19.46 -13.63
N LEU A 109 5.06 -19.46 -13.21
CA LEU A 109 4.63 -18.85 -11.95
C LEU A 109 3.78 -19.84 -11.15
N ALA A 110 4.05 -19.96 -9.85
CA ALA A 110 3.15 -20.64 -8.93
C ALA A 110 2.07 -19.67 -8.42
N ARG A 111 0.98 -20.22 -7.85
CA ARG A 111 -0.07 -19.41 -7.23
C ARG A 111 0.52 -18.55 -6.12
N GLY A 112 0.34 -17.23 -6.23
CA GLY A 112 0.82 -16.25 -5.25
C GLY A 112 2.24 -15.73 -5.51
N GLU A 113 2.90 -16.16 -6.58
CA GLU A 113 4.26 -15.71 -6.96
C GLU A 113 4.23 -14.71 -8.13
N GLY A 114 3.09 -14.06 -8.38
CA GLY A 114 2.96 -13.09 -9.46
C GLY A 114 3.90 -11.90 -9.30
N GLU A 115 4.47 -11.44 -10.40
CA GLU A 115 5.30 -10.23 -10.46
C GLU A 115 4.63 -9.12 -11.28
N GLY A 116 4.98 -7.86 -11.02
CA GLY A 116 4.45 -6.72 -11.78
C GLY A 116 2.92 -6.66 -11.73
N ALA A 117 2.27 -6.57 -12.90
CA ALA A 117 0.81 -6.54 -13.00
C ALA A 117 0.14 -7.84 -12.50
N LEU A 118 0.84 -8.97 -12.51
CA LEU A 118 0.31 -10.24 -12.00
C LEU A 118 0.34 -10.30 -10.46
N SER A 119 1.08 -9.41 -9.80
CA SER A 119 1.09 -9.31 -8.33
C SER A 119 -0.12 -8.55 -7.78
N GLU A 120 -0.88 -7.88 -8.65
CA GLU A 120 -2.06 -7.11 -8.27
C GLU A 120 -3.16 -8.04 -7.71
N PRO A 121 -3.92 -7.59 -6.69
CA PRO A 121 -4.91 -8.43 -6.04
C PRO A 121 -5.94 -9.02 -7.01
N GLY A 122 -6.12 -10.34 -6.98
CA GLY A 122 -7.10 -11.05 -7.81
C GLY A 122 -6.69 -11.28 -9.26
N VAL A 123 -5.63 -10.65 -9.77
CA VAL A 123 -5.17 -10.86 -11.16
C VAL A 123 -4.70 -12.29 -11.36
N LEU A 124 -3.72 -12.74 -10.57
CA LEU A 124 -3.16 -14.07 -10.75
C LEU A 124 -4.19 -15.17 -10.46
N ASP A 125 -5.18 -14.92 -9.59
CA ASP A 125 -6.24 -15.89 -9.31
C ASP A 125 -7.09 -16.17 -10.55
N GLU A 126 -7.28 -15.19 -11.43
CA GLU A 126 -7.99 -15.35 -12.69
C GLU A 126 -7.27 -16.32 -13.63
N ALA A 127 -5.93 -16.36 -13.62
CA ALA A 127 -5.17 -17.34 -14.40
C ALA A 127 -5.42 -18.79 -13.94
N PHE A 128 -5.96 -18.99 -12.74
CA PHE A 128 -6.34 -20.30 -12.21
C PHE A 128 -7.86 -20.50 -12.12
N SER A 129 -8.66 -19.63 -12.75
CA SER A 129 -10.10 -19.84 -12.89
C SER A 129 -10.38 -21.01 -13.83
N ALA A 130 -11.55 -21.64 -13.73
CA ALA A 130 -11.89 -22.77 -14.61
C ALA A 130 -11.93 -22.32 -16.08
N ASP A 131 -12.45 -21.12 -16.35
CA ASP A 131 -12.57 -20.58 -17.71
C ASP A 131 -11.18 -20.35 -18.35
N VAL A 132 -10.22 -19.84 -17.59
CA VAL A 132 -8.87 -19.57 -18.13
C VAL A 132 -7.98 -20.81 -18.12
N LEU A 133 -7.97 -21.56 -17.02
CA LEU A 133 -7.05 -22.68 -16.83
C LEU A 133 -7.53 -23.98 -17.49
N GLU A 134 -8.81 -24.32 -17.32
CA GLU A 134 -9.38 -25.60 -17.77
C GLU A 134 -9.93 -25.48 -19.19
N GLU A 135 -10.70 -24.43 -19.46
CA GLU A 135 -11.30 -24.20 -20.77
C GLU A 135 -10.36 -23.45 -21.74
N GLY A 136 -9.31 -22.81 -21.22
CA GLY A 136 -8.34 -22.10 -22.03
C GLY A 136 -8.93 -20.88 -22.72
N TYR A 137 -9.87 -20.18 -22.09
CA TYR A 137 -10.37 -18.89 -22.59
C TYR A 137 -9.45 -17.73 -22.16
N ASN A 138 -9.61 -16.60 -22.83
CA ASN A 138 -9.08 -15.35 -22.32
C ASN A 138 -9.89 -14.96 -21.08
N SER A 139 -9.23 -14.36 -20.09
CA SER A 139 -9.92 -13.84 -18.92
C SER A 139 -10.92 -12.76 -19.30
N GLU A 140 -11.88 -12.49 -18.41
CA GLU A 140 -12.57 -11.21 -18.45
C GLU A 140 -11.57 -10.04 -18.29
N VAL A 141 -11.99 -8.84 -18.67
CA VAL A 141 -11.16 -7.64 -18.49
C VAL A 141 -11.06 -7.31 -17.01
N ILE A 142 -9.86 -7.42 -16.47
CA ILE A 142 -9.54 -7.15 -15.07
C ILE A 142 -9.23 -5.66 -14.92
N GLU A 143 -9.91 -5.02 -13.97
CA GLU A 143 -9.66 -3.64 -13.59
C GLU A 143 -8.56 -3.57 -12.53
N LEU A 144 -7.43 -2.93 -12.88
CA LEU A 144 -6.31 -2.75 -11.96
C LEU A 144 -6.47 -1.44 -11.16
N ASP A 145 -6.83 -0.36 -11.85
CA ASP A 145 -7.10 0.97 -11.29
C ASP A 145 -7.95 1.81 -12.25
N ASN A 146 -7.92 3.14 -12.12
CA ASN A 146 -8.76 4.03 -12.94
C ASN A 146 -8.37 4.07 -14.43
N ASP A 147 -7.12 3.74 -14.77
CA ASP A 147 -6.56 3.95 -16.11
C ASP A 147 -5.83 2.72 -16.67
N ARG A 148 -5.82 1.60 -15.96
CA ARG A 148 -5.24 0.33 -16.42
C ARG A 148 -6.26 -0.80 -16.44
N ARG A 149 -6.19 -1.59 -17.51
CA ARG A 149 -6.95 -2.84 -17.70
C ARG A 149 -5.99 -3.94 -18.11
N LEU A 150 -6.33 -5.17 -17.77
CA LEU A 150 -5.55 -6.36 -18.11
C LEU A 150 -6.48 -7.46 -18.59
N VAL A 151 -6.01 -8.21 -19.58
CA VAL A 151 -6.57 -9.52 -19.95
C VAL A 151 -5.41 -10.49 -19.94
N LEU A 152 -5.63 -11.67 -19.40
CA LEU A 152 -4.64 -12.74 -19.36
C LEU A 152 -5.19 -14.02 -19.96
N ARG A 153 -4.28 -14.91 -20.33
CA ARG A 153 -4.57 -16.23 -20.86
C ARG A 153 -3.47 -17.16 -20.40
N VAL A 154 -3.82 -18.38 -20.01
CA VAL A 154 -2.83 -19.41 -19.70
C VAL A 154 -2.22 -19.91 -21.02
N ALA A 155 -0.91 -19.72 -21.16
CA ALA A 155 -0.15 -20.26 -22.30
C ALA A 155 0.16 -21.75 -22.09
N GLU A 156 0.68 -22.10 -20.91
CA GLU A 156 0.98 -23.47 -20.50
C GLU A 156 0.61 -23.69 -19.04
N HIS A 157 0.15 -24.91 -18.72
CA HIS A 157 -0.12 -25.33 -17.34
C HIS A 157 0.59 -26.66 -17.06
N ARG A 158 1.28 -26.72 -15.92
CA ARG A 158 1.94 -27.92 -15.42
C ARG A 158 1.48 -28.20 -13.99
N ASP A 159 1.05 -29.43 -13.74
CA ASP A 159 0.71 -29.88 -12.39
C ASP A 159 1.90 -29.72 -11.44
N ALA A 160 1.60 -29.42 -10.18
CA ALA A 160 2.61 -29.34 -9.13
C ALA A 160 3.38 -30.66 -9.05
N THR A 161 4.65 -30.61 -9.41
CA THR A 161 5.56 -31.76 -9.42
C THR A 161 6.86 -31.40 -8.74
N VAL A 162 7.54 -32.41 -8.20
CA VAL A 162 8.91 -32.25 -7.74
C VAL A 162 9.79 -32.13 -8.97
N LEU A 163 10.44 -30.98 -9.11
CA LEU A 163 11.39 -30.75 -10.19
C LEU A 163 12.54 -31.77 -10.10
N PRO A 164 12.95 -32.39 -11.23
CA PRO A 164 14.14 -33.23 -11.26
C PRO A 164 15.36 -32.46 -10.75
N LEU A 165 16.25 -33.13 -10.01
CA LEU A 165 17.48 -32.50 -9.51
C LEU A 165 18.30 -31.85 -10.64
N ASP A 166 18.26 -32.40 -11.86
CA ASP A 166 18.98 -31.82 -12.99
C ASP A 166 18.43 -30.45 -13.44
N GLU A 167 17.14 -30.17 -13.22
CA GLU A 167 16.52 -28.87 -13.54
C GLU A 167 16.82 -27.81 -12.47
N VAL A 168 16.95 -28.21 -11.21
CA VAL A 168 17.18 -27.31 -10.07
C VAL A 168 18.55 -27.49 -9.42
N ARG A 169 19.51 -28.10 -10.13
CA ARG A 169 20.81 -28.51 -9.60
C ARG A 169 21.55 -27.33 -8.98
N ASP A 170 21.65 -26.25 -9.73
CA ASP A 170 22.42 -25.07 -9.33
C ASP A 170 21.83 -24.41 -8.08
N GLU A 171 20.50 -24.35 -7.98
CA GLU A 171 19.79 -23.83 -6.80
C GLU A 171 20.02 -24.71 -5.58
N VAL A 172 19.90 -26.04 -5.75
CA VAL A 172 20.12 -27.01 -4.67
C VAL A 172 21.57 -26.98 -4.21
N GLU A 173 22.54 -26.92 -5.13
CA GLU A 173 23.96 -26.83 -4.79
C GLU A 173 24.27 -25.55 -4.01
N GLN A 174 23.71 -24.41 -4.43
CA GLN A 174 23.84 -23.15 -3.69
C GLN A 174 23.19 -23.22 -2.30
N ALA A 175 22.00 -23.78 -2.19
CA ALA A 175 21.30 -23.94 -0.93
C ALA A 175 22.06 -24.86 0.04
N VAL A 176 22.53 -26.01 -0.44
CA VAL A 176 23.33 -26.97 0.36
C VAL A 176 24.66 -26.35 0.76
N ALA A 177 25.34 -25.65 -0.14
CA ALA A 177 26.60 -24.96 0.18
C ALA A 177 26.39 -23.86 1.24
N ALA A 178 25.28 -23.12 1.16
CA ALA A 178 24.92 -22.12 2.17
C ALA A 178 24.63 -22.78 3.52
N GLN A 179 23.88 -23.89 3.54
CA GLN A 179 23.59 -24.65 4.75
C GLN A 179 24.88 -25.19 5.39
N GLN A 180 25.74 -25.86 4.62
CA GLN A 180 27.00 -26.40 5.13
C GLN A 180 27.93 -25.30 5.67
N ARG A 181 27.97 -24.14 5.02
CA ARG A 181 28.72 -22.98 5.52
C ARG A 181 28.17 -22.49 6.86
N GLN A 182 26.85 -22.44 7.01
CA GLN A 182 26.19 -22.04 8.25
C GLN A 182 26.52 -23.01 9.40
N GLU A 183 26.42 -24.32 9.14
CA GLU A 183 26.75 -25.38 10.10
C GLU A 183 28.22 -25.31 10.52
N ALA A 184 29.15 -25.20 9.55
CA ALA A 184 30.57 -25.07 9.83
C ALA A 184 30.92 -23.81 10.65
N LEU A 185 30.29 -22.66 10.37
CA LEU A 185 30.48 -21.44 11.16
C LEU A 185 29.96 -21.58 12.59
N GLN A 186 28.86 -22.31 12.80
CA GLN A 186 28.32 -22.58 14.13
C GLN A 186 29.24 -23.50 14.93
N GLU A 187 29.78 -24.55 14.30
CA GLU A 187 30.76 -25.44 14.92
C GLU A 187 32.04 -24.68 15.31
N GLN A 188 32.58 -23.87 14.39
CA GLN A 188 33.74 -23.02 14.69
C GLN A 188 33.46 -22.05 15.84
N ALA A 189 32.30 -21.39 15.85
CA ALA A 189 31.92 -20.50 16.95
C ALA A 189 31.83 -21.26 18.29
N ALA A 190 31.33 -22.49 18.28
CA ALA A 190 31.26 -23.33 19.48
C ALA A 190 32.66 -23.72 19.99
N GLU A 191 33.59 -24.06 19.09
CA GLU A 191 34.99 -24.33 19.43
C GLU A 191 35.68 -23.11 20.03
N LEU A 192 35.51 -21.92 19.41
CA LEU A 192 36.08 -20.66 19.91
C LEU A 192 35.52 -20.32 21.30
N ILE A 193 34.22 -20.52 21.52
CA ILE A 193 33.60 -20.32 22.84
C ILE A 193 34.16 -21.29 23.87
N ALA A 194 34.45 -22.55 23.49
CA ALA A 194 35.06 -23.51 24.40
C ALA A 194 36.47 -23.08 24.82
N LEU A 195 37.27 -22.58 23.88
CA LEU A 195 38.60 -22.00 24.16
C LEU A 195 38.51 -20.76 25.07
N LEU A 196 37.59 -19.84 24.78
CA LEU A 196 37.36 -18.64 25.60
C LEU A 196 36.96 -18.99 27.03
N ARG A 197 36.11 -20.01 27.21
CA ARG A 197 35.73 -20.51 28.55
C ARG A 197 36.88 -21.22 29.28
N ALA A 198 37.83 -21.79 28.54
CA ALA A 198 39.05 -22.38 29.10
C ALA A 198 40.11 -21.33 29.48
N GLY A 199 39.90 -20.06 29.10
CA GLY A 199 40.84 -18.96 29.33
C GLY A 199 41.94 -18.86 28.28
N ASP A 200 41.79 -19.55 27.14
CA ASP A 200 42.74 -19.48 26.03
C ASP A 200 42.56 -18.18 25.24
N ALA A 201 43.68 -17.63 24.74
CA ALA A 201 43.64 -16.45 23.89
C ALA A 201 43.14 -16.84 22.48
N VAL A 202 42.07 -16.16 22.04
CA VAL A 202 41.52 -16.32 20.70
C VAL A 202 41.71 -15.01 19.91
N GLU A 203 42.35 -15.10 18.75
CA GLU A 203 42.48 -13.96 17.83
C GLU A 203 41.16 -13.73 17.09
N LEU A 204 40.34 -12.81 17.63
CA LEU A 204 39.11 -12.32 17.00
C LEU A 204 39.13 -10.78 16.99
N GLU A 205 38.56 -10.18 15.96
CA GLU A 205 38.26 -8.76 15.94
C GLU A 205 36.99 -8.52 16.79
N TRP A 206 37.18 -7.99 18.00
CA TRP A 206 36.09 -7.70 18.91
C TRP A 206 35.53 -6.31 18.64
N LEU A 207 34.21 -6.22 18.46
CA LEU A 207 33.50 -4.96 18.45
C LEU A 207 32.93 -4.68 19.84
N GLU A 208 33.49 -3.67 20.51
CA GLU A 208 33.08 -3.30 21.87
C GLU A 208 31.82 -2.43 21.83
N ALA A 209 30.83 -2.77 22.64
CA ALA A 209 29.59 -2.02 22.75
C ALA A 209 29.18 -1.86 24.22
N ASN A 210 29.21 -0.61 24.69
CA ASN A 210 28.93 -0.25 26.08
C ASN A 210 27.56 0.43 26.20
N ASN A 211 26.87 0.22 27.33
CA ASN A 211 25.55 0.81 27.63
C ASN A 211 24.46 0.51 26.58
N VAL A 212 24.49 -0.67 25.96
CA VAL A 212 23.49 -1.10 24.98
C VAL A 212 22.17 -1.41 25.70
N SER A 213 21.10 -0.73 25.31
CA SER A 213 19.73 -1.01 25.81
C SER A 213 18.92 -1.81 24.78
N ARG A 214 17.82 -2.43 25.22
CA ARG A 214 16.90 -3.19 24.33
C ARG A 214 16.32 -2.37 23.19
N GLN A 215 16.29 -1.04 23.33
CA GLN A 215 15.75 -0.08 22.36
C GLN A 215 16.80 0.90 21.86
N SER A 216 18.09 0.63 22.09
CA SER A 216 19.16 1.54 21.68
C SER A 216 19.31 1.55 20.16
N ASP A 217 19.44 2.75 19.59
CA ASP A 217 19.98 2.96 18.25
C ASP A 217 21.49 2.73 18.30
N SER A 218 21.87 1.45 18.27
CA SER A 218 23.28 1.03 18.17
C SER A 218 23.58 0.53 16.75
N THR A 219 24.87 0.45 16.42
CA THR A 219 25.34 -0.16 15.17
C THR A 219 25.20 -1.68 15.17
N LEU A 220 24.77 -2.28 16.28
CA LEU A 220 24.60 -3.72 16.41
C LEU A 220 23.27 -4.18 15.78
N PRO A 221 23.25 -5.33 15.10
CA PRO A 221 22.01 -5.94 14.63
C PRO A 221 21.05 -6.22 15.79
N GLN A 222 19.76 -5.89 15.60
CA GLN A 222 18.72 -6.09 16.63
C GLN A 222 18.57 -7.55 17.10
N VAL A 223 18.84 -8.52 16.22
CA VAL A 223 18.87 -9.95 16.57
C VAL A 223 19.95 -10.26 17.61
N LEU A 224 21.11 -9.61 17.53
CA LEU A 224 22.21 -9.78 18.47
C LEU A 224 21.82 -9.23 19.85
N ILE A 225 21.29 -8.01 19.90
CA ILE A 225 20.83 -7.35 21.13
C ILE A 225 19.80 -8.25 21.84
N ARG A 226 18.81 -8.76 21.10
CA ARG A 226 17.77 -9.63 21.67
C ARG A 226 18.36 -10.89 22.30
N GLU A 227 19.34 -11.51 21.65
CA GLU A 227 19.99 -12.72 22.16
C GLU A 227 20.91 -12.43 23.36
N VAL A 228 21.65 -11.31 23.34
CA VAL A 228 22.46 -10.87 24.49
C VAL A 228 21.59 -10.69 25.73
N PHE A 229 20.44 -10.03 25.59
CA PHE A 229 19.51 -9.81 26.70
C PHE A 229 18.76 -11.06 27.18
N ARG A 230 18.99 -12.23 26.54
CA ARG A 230 18.51 -13.55 26.99
C ARG A 230 19.63 -14.38 27.65
N MET A 231 20.87 -13.91 27.62
CA MET A 231 21.99 -14.58 28.26
C MET A 231 21.88 -14.48 29.79
N PRO A 232 22.42 -15.47 30.53
CA PRO A 232 22.52 -15.37 31.97
C PRO A 232 23.43 -14.19 32.36
N HIS A 233 23.19 -13.63 33.54
CA HIS A 233 24.03 -12.56 34.07
C HIS A 233 25.43 -13.11 34.38
N PRO A 234 26.51 -12.44 33.95
CA PRO A 234 27.86 -12.82 34.31
C PRO A 234 28.10 -12.71 35.83
N GLU A 235 28.92 -13.61 36.38
CA GLU A 235 29.47 -13.46 37.73
C GLU A 235 30.59 -12.39 37.74
N GLU A 236 30.89 -11.83 38.91
CA GLU A 236 31.81 -10.70 39.01
C GLU A 236 33.23 -11.08 38.56
N GLY A 237 33.64 -10.56 37.39
CA GLY A 237 34.94 -10.83 36.78
C GLY A 237 34.95 -11.91 35.70
N ASP A 238 33.81 -12.53 35.42
CA ASP A 238 33.64 -13.55 34.37
C ASP A 238 32.80 -13.04 33.20
N SER A 239 33.11 -13.51 31.99
CA SER A 239 32.32 -13.22 30.80
C SER A 239 31.47 -14.42 30.39
N VAL A 240 30.20 -14.18 30.04
CA VAL A 240 29.34 -15.22 29.47
C VAL A 240 29.46 -15.19 27.96
N TYR A 241 29.79 -16.33 27.36
CA TYR A 241 29.95 -16.45 25.91
C TYR A 241 28.79 -17.19 25.24
N ARG A 242 28.35 -16.71 24.08
CA ARG A 242 27.31 -17.34 23.24
C ARG A 242 27.56 -17.09 21.75
N ALA A 243 27.21 -18.06 20.91
CA ALA A 243 27.16 -17.90 19.46
C ALA A 243 25.75 -17.46 19.05
N VAL A 244 25.65 -16.45 18.19
CA VAL A 244 24.40 -15.93 17.67
C VAL A 244 24.41 -16.03 16.15
N THR A 245 23.39 -16.69 15.59
CA THR A 245 23.24 -16.82 14.14
C THR A 245 22.70 -15.52 13.54
N LEU A 246 23.39 -15.02 12.52
CA LEU A 246 23.04 -13.83 11.75
C LEU A 246 22.71 -14.24 10.30
N PRO A 247 21.99 -13.41 9.52
CA PRO A 247 21.68 -13.71 8.12
C PRO A 247 22.91 -13.91 7.23
N GLN A 248 24.06 -13.34 7.59
CA GLN A 248 25.31 -13.44 6.83
C GLN A 248 26.48 -14.01 7.66
N GLY A 249 26.20 -14.85 8.66
CA GLY A 249 27.25 -15.54 9.42
C GLY A 249 26.86 -15.89 10.85
N VAL A 250 27.86 -16.06 11.71
CA VAL A 250 27.69 -16.33 13.15
C VAL A 250 28.55 -15.34 13.91
N ALA A 251 27.97 -14.66 14.90
CA ALA A 251 28.69 -13.79 15.82
C ALA A 251 28.98 -14.52 17.13
N VAL A 252 30.19 -14.38 17.65
CA VAL A 252 30.54 -14.77 19.03
C VAL A 252 30.34 -13.55 19.91
N VAL A 253 29.49 -13.68 20.92
CA VAL A 253 29.19 -12.63 21.90
C VAL A 253 29.86 -12.97 23.21
N ALA A 254 30.58 -11.99 23.76
CA ALA A 254 31.02 -11.97 25.15
C ALA A 254 30.17 -10.95 25.92
N LEU A 255 29.53 -11.38 27.00
CA LEU A 255 28.79 -10.51 27.91
C LEU A 255 29.59 -10.37 29.21
N ASP A 256 30.20 -9.20 29.38
CA ASP A 256 31.09 -8.91 30.51
C ASP A 256 30.35 -8.34 31.72
N SER A 257 29.32 -7.53 31.49
CA SER A 257 28.56 -6.92 32.58
C SER A 257 27.11 -6.63 32.18
N VAL A 258 26.23 -6.73 33.17
CA VAL A 258 24.82 -6.32 33.06
C VAL A 258 24.54 -5.32 34.17
N ASN A 259 24.04 -4.14 33.79
CA ASN A 259 23.67 -3.09 34.72
C ASN A 259 22.15 -2.95 34.74
N GLU A 260 21.58 -2.67 35.93
CA GLU A 260 20.17 -2.31 36.02
C GLU A 260 19.94 -0.97 35.31
N GLY A 261 18.94 -0.97 34.42
CA GLY A 261 18.49 0.26 33.79
C GLY A 261 17.87 1.19 34.83
N GLN A 262 18.21 2.47 34.78
CA GLN A 262 17.53 3.48 35.58
C GLN A 262 16.26 3.92 34.85
N ALA A 263 15.13 3.96 35.55
CA ALA A 263 13.91 4.54 35.01
C ALA A 263 14.12 6.06 34.89
N ASP A 264 14.24 6.56 33.67
CA ASP A 264 14.30 7.99 33.37
C ASP A 264 12.91 8.53 33.00
N GLU A 265 12.78 9.86 32.94
CA GLU A 265 11.52 10.50 32.55
C GLU A 265 11.06 10.08 31.15
N GLN A 266 12.00 9.73 30.27
CA GLN A 266 11.71 9.30 28.90
C GLN A 266 11.04 7.91 28.87
N MET A 267 11.53 6.95 29.66
CA MET A 267 10.92 5.63 29.81
C MET A 267 9.52 5.73 30.44
N ASN A 268 9.35 6.59 31.45
CA ASN A 268 8.04 6.82 32.07
C ASN A 268 7.04 7.45 31.10
N ALA A 269 7.49 8.38 30.25
CA ALA A 269 6.66 8.96 29.20
C ALA A 269 6.30 7.92 28.13
N PHE A 270 7.25 7.10 27.69
CA PHE A 270 7.02 6.03 26.73
C PHE A 270 6.02 4.99 27.25
N VAL A 271 6.17 4.53 28.50
CA VAL A 271 5.24 3.57 29.12
C VAL A 271 3.85 4.18 29.27
N SER A 272 3.75 5.46 29.64
CA SER A 272 2.47 6.18 29.71
C SER A 272 1.78 6.23 28.34
N GLN A 273 2.52 6.60 27.30
CA GLN A 273 2.00 6.68 25.93
C GLN A 273 1.58 5.31 25.39
N MET A 274 2.39 4.27 25.62
CA MET A 274 2.07 2.90 25.23
C MET A 274 0.81 2.39 25.96
N ALA A 275 0.67 2.68 27.25
CA ALA A 275 -0.52 2.33 28.02
C ALA A 275 -1.78 3.04 27.50
N GLU A 276 -1.67 4.30 27.11
CA GLU A 276 -2.76 5.04 26.46
C GLU A 276 -3.13 4.43 25.10
N GLN A 277 -2.15 4.09 24.29
CA GLN A 277 -2.37 3.46 22.99
C GLN A 277 -3.04 2.09 23.12
N LEU A 278 -2.58 1.24 24.04
CA LEU A 278 -3.19 -0.07 24.31
C LEU A 278 -4.63 0.07 24.83
N ARG A 279 -4.89 1.06 25.69
CA ARG A 279 -6.26 1.37 26.15
C ARG A 279 -7.14 1.83 24.98
N ALA A 280 -6.65 2.72 24.12
CA ALA A 280 -7.39 3.18 22.95
C ALA A 280 -7.72 2.03 21.99
N GLN A 281 -6.75 1.15 21.72
CA GLN A 281 -6.96 -0.05 20.91
C GLN A 281 -7.99 -0.99 21.54
N ALA A 282 -7.93 -1.23 22.85
CA ALA A 282 -8.89 -2.07 23.55
C ALA A 282 -10.31 -1.47 23.51
N ILE A 283 -10.44 -0.15 23.63
CA ILE A 283 -11.72 0.56 23.51
C ILE A 283 -12.29 0.44 22.10
N ILE A 284 -11.47 0.68 21.08
CA ILE A 284 -11.88 0.57 19.66
C ILE A 284 -12.29 -0.87 19.35
N GLN A 285 -11.49 -1.86 19.76
CA GLN A 285 -11.82 -3.26 19.56
C GLN A 285 -13.12 -3.63 20.27
N GLY A 286 -13.30 -3.21 21.52
CA GLY A 286 -14.54 -3.42 22.27
C GLY A 286 -15.76 -2.78 21.59
N LEU A 287 -15.62 -1.57 21.05
CA LEU A 287 -16.67 -0.90 20.28
C LEU A 287 -17.00 -1.64 18.98
N ILE A 288 -15.99 -2.11 18.25
CA ILE A 288 -16.19 -2.91 17.03
C ILE A 288 -16.90 -4.21 17.35
N ASP A 289 -16.51 -4.89 18.42
CA ASP A 289 -17.12 -6.14 18.85
C ASP A 289 -18.60 -5.94 19.28
N ASP A 290 -18.89 -4.86 20.02
CA ASP A 290 -20.25 -4.46 20.43
C ASP A 290 -21.13 -4.11 19.22
N LEU A 291 -20.62 -3.27 18.30
CA LEU A 291 -21.31 -2.94 17.06
C LEU A 291 -21.56 -4.17 16.19
N ARG A 292 -20.63 -5.13 16.15
CA ARG A 292 -20.82 -6.40 15.43
C ARG A 292 -21.84 -7.31 16.11
N SER A 293 -21.91 -7.35 17.44
CA SER A 293 -22.92 -8.14 18.14
C SER A 293 -24.33 -7.57 17.97
N ASP A 294 -24.45 -6.25 17.89
CA ASP A 294 -25.75 -5.56 17.77
C ASP A 294 -26.19 -5.35 16.31
N ALA A 295 -25.29 -5.49 15.34
CA ALA A 295 -25.61 -5.40 13.93
C ALA A 295 -26.47 -6.59 13.47
N ARG A 296 -27.60 -6.29 12.83
CA ARG A 296 -28.26 -7.25 11.93
C ARG A 296 -27.49 -7.31 10.63
N ILE A 297 -26.65 -8.34 10.50
CA ILE A 297 -25.93 -8.63 9.26
C ILE A 297 -26.83 -9.52 8.39
N GLU A 298 -27.40 -8.96 7.34
CA GLU A 298 -27.98 -9.75 6.24
C GLU A 298 -26.84 -10.21 5.32
N ARG A 299 -26.83 -11.50 5.00
CA ARG A 299 -25.83 -12.16 4.17
C ARG A 299 -26.37 -12.37 2.76
#